data_AF-A0A2E0M2D0-F1
#
_entry.id   AF-A0A2E0M2D0-F1
#
_cell.length_a   1.000
_cell.length_b   1.000
_cell.length_c   1.000
_cell.angle_alpha   90.00
_cell.angle_beta   90.00
_cell.angle_gamma   90.00
#
_symmetry.space_group_name_H-M   'P 1'
#
loop_
_entity.id
_entity.type
_entity.pdbx_description
1 polymer ?
#
loop_
_entity_poly.entity_id
_entity_poly.type
_entity_poly.pdbx_seq_one_letter_code
_entity_poly.pdbx_strand_id
1 'polypeptide(L)' 'MIRYQDRDGEIFEGRDAVDVVDQLRLASKTGRGQTSATFMKAYARRAGMMAGHDIRTATEARFVEDLVAVGLLTAIAYQQ' A
#
# COMPACT_ATOMS: atom_id res chain seq x y z
N MET A 1 13.59 -9.32 -0.06
CA MET A 1 12.95 -8.32 -0.94
C MET A 1 11.51 -8.76 -1.12
N ILE A 2 10.56 -7.83 -1.01
CA ILE A 2 9.12 -8.09 -1.05
C ILE A 2 8.53 -7.38 -2.27
N ARG A 3 7.50 -7.96 -2.87
CA ARG A 3 6.88 -7.48 -4.10
C ARG A 3 5.37 -7.63 -4.05
N TYR A 4 4.67 -6.58 -4.43
CA TYR A 4 3.21 -6.54 -4.50
C TYR A 4 2.76 -6.00 -5.84
N GLN A 5 1.56 -6.41 -6.25
CA GLN A 5 0.87 -5.85 -7.41
C GLN A 5 -0.49 -5.32 -6.99
N ASP A 6 -0.86 -4.14 -7.50
CA ASP A 6 -2.19 -3.58 -7.31
C ASP A 6 -3.20 -4.10 -8.35
N ARG A 7 -4.43 -3.60 -8.27
CA ARG A 7 -5.52 -4.00 -9.16
C ARG A 7 -5.37 -3.51 -10.60
N ASP A 8 -4.55 -2.49 -10.82
CA ASP A 8 -4.26 -1.95 -12.16
C ASP A 8 -3.05 -2.66 -12.80
N GLY A 9 -2.44 -3.59 -12.07
CA GLY A 9 -1.29 -4.39 -12.52
C GLY A 9 0.06 -3.73 -12.22
N GLU A 10 0.08 -2.55 -11.57
CA GLU A 10 1.30 -1.86 -11.18
C GLU A 10 2.02 -2.63 -10.07
N ILE A 11 3.34 -2.63 -10.12
CA ILE A 11 4.20 -3.44 -9.25
C ILE A 11 4.98 -2.52 -8.32
N PHE A 12 4.93 -2.85 -7.03
CA PHE A 12 5.65 -2.15 -5.96
C PHE A 12 6.60 -3.13 -5.29
N GLU A 13 7.89 -2.82 -5.27
CA GLU A 13 8.94 -3.73 -4.76
C GLU A 13 9.95 -3.03 -3.86
N GLY A 14 10.40 -3.70 -2.81
CA GLY A 14 11.26 -3.07 -1.81
C GLY A 14 11.97 -4.07 -0.90
N ARG A 15 12.86 -3.58 -0.04
CA ARG A 15 13.51 -4.42 0.98
C ARG A 15 12.52 -4.78 2.07
N ASP A 16 11.66 -3.84 2.42
CA ASP A 16 10.64 -3.96 3.46
C ASP A 16 9.35 -3.19 3.07
N ALA A 17 8.38 -3.15 3.99
CA ALA A 17 7.11 -2.48 3.77
C ALA A 17 7.23 -0.95 3.68
N VAL A 18 8.28 -0.36 4.26
CA VAL A 18 8.50 1.10 4.17
C VAL A 18 8.80 1.47 2.73
N ASP A 19 9.71 0.74 2.07
CA ASP A 19 10.03 0.94 0.66
C ASP A 19 8.77 0.82 -0.23
N VAL A 20 7.91 -0.18 0.03
CA VAL A 20 6.65 -0.40 -0.73
C VAL A 20 5.66 0.75 -0.52
N VAL A 21 5.44 1.19 0.71
CA VAL A 21 4.54 2.30 1.01
C VAL A 21 5.05 3.60 0.40
N ASP A 22 6.36 3.80 0.36
CA ASP A 22 6.94 4.97 -0.29
C ASP A 22 6.73 4.97 -1.80
N GLN A 23 6.82 3.82 -2.47
CA GLN A 23 6.47 3.72 -3.89
C GLN A 23 4.99 3.98 -4.14
N LEU A 24 4.10 3.37 -3.35
CA LEU A 24 2.65 3.64 -3.42
C LEU A 24 2.34 5.14 -3.26
N ARG A 25 3.04 5.80 -2.33
CA ARG A 25 2.91 7.23 -2.07
C ARG A 25 3.37 8.07 -3.26
N LEU A 26 4.47 7.69 -3.91
CA LEU A 26 5.03 8.41 -5.06
C LEU A 26 4.22 8.21 -6.35
N ALA A 27 3.66 7.01 -6.53
CA ALA A 27 2.74 6.68 -7.62
C ALA A 27 1.38 7.40 -7.46
N SER A 28 0.93 7.59 -6.21
CA SER A 28 -0.30 8.34 -5.95
C SER A 28 -0.18 9.82 -6.30
N LYS A 29 -1.08 10.30 -7.17
CA LYS A 29 -1.21 11.74 -7.49
C LYS A 29 -1.36 12.63 -6.27
N THR A 30 -1.93 12.11 -5.18
CA THR A 30 -2.18 12.85 -3.94
C THR A 30 -1.15 12.58 -2.85
N GLY A 31 -0.23 11.63 -3.04
CA GLY A 31 0.78 11.26 -2.05
C GLY A 31 2.09 12.05 -2.17
N ARG A 32 2.34 12.71 -3.32
CA ARG A 32 3.54 13.54 -3.52
C ARG A 32 3.55 14.72 -2.53
N GLY A 33 4.65 14.85 -1.80
CA GLY A 33 4.84 15.89 -0.76
C GLY A 33 4.26 15.54 0.61
N GLN A 34 3.58 14.39 0.76
CA GLN A 34 3.11 13.91 2.06
C GLN A 34 4.16 13.00 2.72
N THR A 35 4.13 12.94 4.05
CA THR A 35 4.81 11.89 4.82
C THR A 35 4.05 10.57 4.68
N SER A 36 4.73 9.44 4.89
CA SER A 36 4.13 8.09 4.82
C SER A 36 2.93 7.96 5.76
N ALA A 37 3.03 8.47 6.99
CA ALA A 37 1.92 8.48 7.95
C ALA A 37 0.69 9.26 7.45
N THR A 38 0.89 10.41 6.80
CA THR A 38 -0.20 11.23 6.25
C THR A 38 -0.84 10.52 5.05
N PHE A 39 -0.01 9.97 4.18
CA PHE A 39 -0.44 9.22 3.01
C PHE A 39 -1.27 8.00 3.40
N MET A 40 -0.78 7.16 4.33
CA MET A 40 -1.48 5.94 4.77
C MET A 40 -2.89 6.27 5.29
N LYS A 41 -3.03 7.32 6.13
CA LYS A 41 -4.33 7.76 6.65
C LYS A 41 -5.27 8.22 5.53
N ALA A 42 -4.78 9.01 4.58
CA ALA A 42 -5.58 9.48 3.46
C ALA A 42 -6.01 8.33 2.54
N TYR A 43 -5.10 7.38 2.29
CA TYR A 43 -5.36 6.20 1.48
C TYR A 43 -6.39 5.29 2.13
N ALA A 44 -6.18 4.90 3.40
CA ALA A 44 -7.09 4.06 4.18
C ALA A 44 -8.51 4.66 4.23
N ARG A 45 -8.61 5.98 4.47
CA ARG A 45 -9.90 6.68 4.48
C ARG A 45 -10.65 6.57 3.15
N ARG A 46 -9.95 6.69 2.02
CA ARG A 46 -10.56 6.54 0.68
C ARG A 46 -10.99 5.10 0.42
N ALA A 47 -10.12 4.14 0.73
CA ALA A 47 -10.43 2.72 0.61
C ALA A 47 -11.64 2.32 1.47
N GLY A 48 -11.74 2.83 2.72
CA GLY A 48 -12.89 2.62 3.59
C GLY A 48 -14.20 3.21 3.05
N MET A 49 -14.16 4.41 2.45
CA MET A 49 -15.35 5.01 1.81
C MET A 49 -15.83 4.22 0.59
N MET A 50 -14.91 3.67 -0.20
CA MET A 50 -15.25 3.00 -1.46
C MET A 50 -15.60 1.52 -1.28
N ALA A 51 -15.02 0.84 -0.29
CA ALA A 51 -15.08 -0.61 -0.16
C ALA A 51 -15.46 -1.11 1.24
N GLY A 52 -15.68 -0.22 2.22
CA GLY A 52 -16.11 -0.59 3.57
C GLY A 52 -15.05 -1.29 4.42
N HIS A 53 -13.78 -1.21 4.01
CA HIS A 53 -12.66 -1.86 4.71
C HIS A 53 -12.02 -0.95 5.76
N ASP A 54 -11.71 -1.52 6.92
CA ASP A 54 -10.90 -0.87 7.96
C ASP A 54 -9.42 -1.22 7.74
N ILE A 55 -8.61 -0.22 7.37
CA ILE A 55 -7.18 -0.38 7.08
C ILE A 55 -6.39 0.35 8.16
N ARG A 56 -5.56 -0.40 8.89
CA ARG A 56 -4.76 0.11 10.01
C ARG A 56 -3.54 0.85 9.48
N THR A 57 -3.33 2.06 9.99
CA THR A 57 -2.25 2.96 9.53
C THR A 57 -1.20 3.22 10.61
N ALA A 58 -1.04 2.29 11.56
CA ALA A 58 -0.11 2.44 12.69
C ALA A 58 1.35 2.28 12.28
N THR A 59 1.61 1.35 11.34
CA THR A 59 2.92 1.09 10.75
C THR A 59 2.74 0.68 9.29
N GLU A 60 3.77 0.88 8.47
CA GLU A 60 3.78 0.52 7.04
C GLU A 60 3.56 -0.98 6.84
N ALA A 61 4.13 -1.83 7.71
CA ALA A 61 3.93 -3.28 7.65
C ALA A 61 2.45 -3.67 7.82
N ARG A 62 1.78 -3.18 8.87
CA ARG A 62 0.37 -3.47 9.12
C ARG A 62 -0.54 -2.90 8.03
N PHE A 63 -0.18 -1.72 7.53
CA PHE A 63 -0.89 -1.11 6.42
C PHE A 63 -0.84 -1.99 5.17
N VAL A 64 0.34 -2.48 4.78
CA VAL A 64 0.50 -3.38 3.64
C VAL A 64 -0.22 -4.72 3.86
N GLU A 65 -0.12 -5.29 5.07
CA GLU A 65 -0.88 -6.51 5.43
C GLU A 65 -2.39 -6.33 5.22
N ASP A 66 -2.95 -5.20 5.66
CA ASP A 66 -4.37 -4.91 5.48
C ASP A 66 -4.72 -4.69 4.01
N LEU A 67 -3.89 -3.97 3.24
CA LEU A 67 -4.10 -3.82 1.80
C LEU A 67 -4.15 -5.17 1.08
N VAL A 68 -3.34 -6.14 1.49
CA VAL A 68 -3.40 -7.50 0.96
C VAL A 68 -4.66 -8.23 1.42
N ALA A 69 -5.00 -8.15 2.70
CA ALA A 69 -6.19 -8.80 3.26
C ALA A 69 -7.49 -8.32 2.58
N VAL A 70 -7.54 -7.07 2.14
CA VAL A 70 -8.69 -6.47 1.45
C VAL A 70 -8.62 -6.56 -0.07
N GLY A 71 -7.59 -7.23 -0.62
CA GLY A 71 -7.42 -7.43 -2.06
C GLY A 71 -7.08 -6.17 -2.86
N LEU A 72 -6.56 -5.12 -2.20
CA LEU A 72 -6.03 -3.94 -2.88
C LEU A 72 -4.59 -4.16 -3.36
N LEU A 73 -3.87 -5.07 -2.70
CA LEU A 73 -2.57 -5.58 -3.14
C LEU A 73 -2.59 -7.10 -3.18
N THR A 74 -1.79 -7.68 -4.07
CA THR A 74 -1.52 -9.11 -4.11
C THR A 74 -0.02 -9.34 -3.95
N ALA A 75 0.37 -10.17 -2.99
CA ALA A 75 1.78 -10.55 -2.82
C ALA A 75 2.22 -11.44 -4.00
N ILE A 76 3.35 -11.10 -4.61
CA ILE A 76 3.92 -11.87 -5.72
C ILE A 76 5.15 -12.63 -5.23
N ALA A 77 5.14 -13.95 -5.41
CA ALA A 77 6.34 -14.77 -5.20
C ALA A 77 7.36 -14.53 -6.30
N TYR A 78 8.65 -14.57 -5.97
CA TYR A 78 9.70 -14.64 -6.99
C TYR A 78 9.51 -15.93 -7.79
N GLN A 79 9.21 -15.82 -9.08
CA GLN A 79 9.48 -16.93 -10.00
C GLN A 79 11.01 -17.02 -10.12
N GLN A 80 11.56 -18.13 -9.64
CA GLN A 80 12.97 -18.49 -9.81
C GLN A 80 13.27 -18.83 -11.27
#